data_AF-A0A956JXE1-F1
#
_entry.id   AF-A0A956JXE1-F1
#
_cell.length_a   1.000
_cell.length_b   1.000
_cell.length_c   1.000
_cell.angle_alpha   90.00
_cell.angle_beta   90.00
_cell.angle_gamma   90.00
#
_symmetry.space_group_name_H-M   'P 1'
#
loop_
_entity.id
_entity.type
_entity.pdbx_description
1 polymer ?
#
loop_
_entity_poly.entity_id
_entity_poly.type
_entity_poly.pdbx_seq_one_letter_code
_entity_poly.pdbx_strand_id
1 'polypeptide(L)'
;DVARWAMADVLRCPTCASDELSPPARYSSFETHARFDGGGGRGLFGAKDLVVTATRARICLACGYLLLFVSERDLDGVRALDLDDRGHRRTR
;
A
#
# COMPACT_ATOMS: atom_id res chain seq x y z
N ASP A 1 8.33 12.77 5.50
CA ASP A 1 7.81 12.98 6.86
C ASP A 1 7.75 11.64 7.59
N VAL A 2 8.61 11.45 8.58
CA VAL A 2 8.73 10.21 9.38
C VAL A 2 7.74 10.21 10.55
N ALA A 3 7.27 11.38 10.96
CA ALA A 3 6.49 11.55 12.18
C ALA A 3 5.08 10.96 12.05
N ARG A 4 4.44 11.09 10.89
CA ARG A 4 3.04 10.65 10.72
C ARG A 4 2.82 9.12 10.81
N TRP A 5 3.86 8.33 10.55
CA TRP A 5 3.80 6.86 10.56
C TRP A 5 4.26 6.25 11.87
N ALA A 6 5.05 6.99 12.65
CA ALA A 6 5.39 6.65 14.02
C ALA A 6 4.23 6.93 15.00
N MET A 7 3.29 7.79 14.59
CA MET A 7 2.19 8.29 15.44
C MET A 7 0.79 7.83 15.04
N ALA A 8 0.65 6.86 14.11
CA ALA A 8 -0.65 6.25 13.89
C ALA A 8 -0.97 5.36 15.09
N ASP A 9 -2.07 5.67 15.78
CA ASP A 9 -2.64 4.89 16.88
C ASP A 9 -2.45 3.38 16.67
N VAL A 10 -1.64 2.79 17.54
CA VAL A 10 -1.29 1.36 17.69
C VAL A 10 -1.59 0.48 16.46
N LEU A 11 -0.71 0.53 15.47
CA LEU A 11 -0.71 -0.47 14.40
C LEU A 11 -0.53 -1.87 15.01
N ARG A 12 -1.47 -2.79 14.73
CA ARG A 12 -1.41 -4.19 15.17
C ARG A 12 -1.10 -5.11 14.00
N CYS A 13 -0.48 -6.25 14.31
CA CYS A 13 -0.27 -7.32 13.34
C CYS A 13 -1.63 -7.83 12.83
N PRO A 14 -1.87 -7.86 11.51
CA PRO A 14 -3.14 -8.35 10.96
C PRO A 14 -3.33 -9.86 11.15
N THR A 15 -2.25 -10.59 11.43
CA THR A 15 -2.27 -12.06 11.56
C THR A 15 -2.53 -12.52 12.99
N CYS A 16 -1.87 -11.92 13.99
CA CYS A 16 -1.99 -12.35 15.39
C CYS A 16 -2.51 -11.25 16.34
N ALA A 17 -2.89 -10.09 15.82
CA ALA A 17 -3.36 -8.93 16.59
C ALA A 17 -2.37 -8.33 17.62
N SER A 18 -1.13 -8.85 17.71
CA SER A 18 -0.07 -8.30 18.56
C SER A 18 0.34 -6.90 18.13
N ASP A 19 0.68 -6.05 19.10
CA ASP A 19 1.28 -4.73 18.94
C ASP A 19 2.83 -4.76 18.96
N GLU A 20 3.43 -5.93 19.15
CA GLU A 20 4.87 -6.14 19.12
C GLU A 20 5.38 -6.10 17.67
N LEU A 21 5.64 -4.90 17.17
CA LEU A 21 6.13 -4.66 15.81
C LEU A 21 7.55 -4.07 15.84
N SER A 22 8.45 -4.59 15.00
CA SER A 22 9.80 -4.07 14.82
C SER A 22 9.81 -2.57 14.47
N PRO A 23 10.92 -1.84 14.68
CA PRO A 23 11.09 -0.52 14.07
C PRO A 23 10.86 -0.58 12.54
N PRO A 24 10.40 0.52 11.91
CA PRO A 24 10.26 0.59 10.47
C PRO A 24 11.62 0.53 9.78
N ALA A 25 11.76 -0.34 8.78
CA ALA A 25 12.95 -0.47 7.95
C ALA A 25 12.66 -0.02 6.51
N ARG A 26 13.70 0.49 5.82
CA ARG A 26 13.64 0.64 4.36
C ARG A 26 13.56 -0.75 3.75
N TYR A 27 12.66 -0.93 2.80
CA TYR A 27 12.48 -2.19 2.09
C TYR A 27 12.89 -1.95 0.64
N SER A 28 14.01 -2.56 0.25
CA SER A 28 14.49 -2.55 -1.12
C SER A 28 14.19 -3.92 -1.73
N SER A 29 12.95 -4.17 -2.11
CA SER A 29 12.68 -5.32 -3.00
C SER A 29 12.37 -4.78 -4.38
N PHE A 30 13.22 -5.13 -5.33
CA PHE A 30 12.96 -4.97 -6.75
C PHE A 30 11.90 -5.98 -7.26
N GLU A 31 11.37 -6.85 -6.39
CA GLU A 31 10.57 -8.03 -6.76
C GLU A 31 9.11 -8.00 -6.25
N THR A 32 8.80 -7.28 -5.17
CA THR A 32 7.42 -7.23 -4.65
C THR A 32 6.65 -6.07 -5.26
N HIS A 33 5.89 -6.37 -6.31
CA HIS A 33 5.00 -5.43 -7.00
C HIS A 33 3.56 -5.87 -6.85
N ALA A 34 2.68 -4.93 -6.52
CA ALA A 34 1.24 -5.12 -6.72
C ALA A 34 0.84 -4.37 -7.99
N ARG A 35 0.12 -5.06 -8.88
CA ARG A 35 -0.44 -4.51 -10.11
C ARG A 35 -1.94 -4.35 -9.95
N PHE A 36 -2.44 -3.17 -10.31
CA PHE A 36 -3.87 -2.86 -10.35
C PHE A 36 -4.26 -2.56 -11.80
N ASP A 37 -5.06 -3.44 -12.38
CA ASP A 37 -5.49 -3.35 -13.77
C ASP A 37 -6.35 -2.11 -13.99
N GLY A 38 -6.10 -1.40 -15.11
CA GLY A 38 -6.92 -0.27 -15.54
C GLY A 38 -6.84 0.99 -14.67
N GLY A 39 -5.94 1.02 -13.67
CA GLY A 39 -5.82 2.14 -12.73
C GLY A 39 -4.78 3.20 -13.07
N GLY A 40 -3.82 2.90 -13.94
CA GLY A 40 -2.90 3.87 -14.49
C GLY A 40 -3.64 4.89 -15.36
N GLY A 41 -3.24 6.16 -15.24
CA GLY A 41 -3.92 7.29 -15.87
C GLY A 41 -4.27 7.07 -17.35
N ARG A 42 -5.43 7.59 -17.76
CA ARG A 42 -5.94 7.51 -19.14
C ARG A 42 -5.04 8.29 -20.08
N GLY A 43 -4.10 7.60 -20.72
CA GLY A 43 -3.28 8.15 -21.80
C GLY A 43 -3.94 7.92 -23.16
N LEU A 44 -3.33 8.49 -24.20
CA LEU A 44 -3.74 8.31 -25.61
C LEU A 44 -3.80 6.81 -26.05
N PHE A 45 -3.20 5.91 -25.27
CA PHE A 45 -3.07 4.47 -25.56
C PHE A 45 -3.91 3.57 -24.63
N GLY A 46 -4.90 4.13 -23.92
CA GLY A 46 -5.77 3.37 -23.02
C GLY A 46 -5.37 3.46 -21.54
N ALA A 47 -6.09 2.70 -20.70
CA ALA A 47 -5.80 2.61 -19.28
C ALA A 47 -4.50 1.83 -19.08
N LYS A 48 -3.55 2.40 -18.33
CA LYS A 48 -2.32 1.71 -17.97
C LYS A 48 -2.56 0.93 -16.68
N ASP A 49 -1.70 -0.01 -16.34
CA ASP A 49 -1.74 -0.61 -15.00
C ASP A 49 -1.05 0.32 -14.00
N LEU A 50 -1.58 0.38 -12.78
CA LEU A 50 -0.86 1.00 -11.67
C LEU A 50 0.02 -0.08 -11.03
N VAL A 51 1.33 0.14 -11.02
CA VAL A 51 2.30 -0.72 -10.35
C VAL A 51 2.79 -0.01 -9.11
N VAL A 52 2.60 -0.62 -7.94
CA VAL A 52 3.09 -0.10 -6.67
C VAL A 52 4.16 -1.02 -6.10
N THR A 53 5.19 -0.41 -5.52
CA THR A 53 6.32 -1.13 -4.92
C THR A 53 6.39 -0.78 -3.44
N ALA A 54 6.58 -1.81 -2.60
CA ALA A 54 6.80 -1.60 -1.18
C ALA A 54 8.13 -0.84 -0.96
N THR A 55 8.09 0.22 -0.17
CA THR A 55 9.25 1.07 0.14
C THR A 55 9.73 0.88 1.58
N ARG A 56 8.88 0.32 2.44
CA ARG A 56 9.16 0.07 3.85
C ARG A 56 8.55 -1.23 4.33
N ALA A 57 9.11 -1.75 5.41
CA ALA A 57 8.63 -2.96 6.06
C ALA A 57 8.67 -2.86 7.60
N ARG A 58 7.80 -3.64 8.25
CA ARG A 58 7.88 -3.98 9.68
C ARG A 58 7.66 -5.48 9.84
N ILE A 59 8.25 -6.07 10.87
CA ILE A 59 8.06 -7.49 11.21
C ILE A 59 7.32 -7.55 12.54
N CYS A 60 6.27 -8.37 12.63
CA CYS A 60 5.67 -8.70 13.91
C CYS A 60 6.58 -9.63 14.70
N LEU A 61 7.00 -9.21 15.88
CA LEU A 61 7.93 -9.95 16.73
C LEU A 61 7.28 -11.16 17.40
N ALA A 62 5.96 -11.12 17.59
CA ALA A 62 5.21 -12.24 18.19
C ALA A 62 4.98 -13.42 17.23
N CYS A 63 4.79 -13.18 15.93
CA CYS A 63 4.44 -14.24 14.97
C CYS A 63 5.27 -14.28 13.68
N GLY A 64 6.22 -13.35 13.49
CA GLY A 64 7.08 -13.29 12.31
C GLY A 64 6.43 -12.72 11.05
N TYR A 65 5.17 -12.27 11.11
CA TYR A 65 4.48 -11.73 9.94
C TYR A 65 5.15 -10.45 9.41
N LEU A 66 5.34 -10.38 8.09
CA LEU A 66 5.95 -9.24 7.39
C LEU A 66 4.88 -8.26 6.88
N LEU A 67 4.92 -7.03 7.35
CA LEU A 67 4.07 -5.94 6.92
C LEU A 67 4.84 -5.08 5.90
N LEU A 68 4.28 -4.90 4.72
CA LEU A 68 4.86 -4.07 3.65
C LEU A 68 4.05 -2.80 3.46
N PHE A 69 4.74 -1.69 3.23
CA PHE A 69 4.16 -0.36 3.08
C PHE A 69 4.65 0.30 1.80
N VAL A 70 3.71 0.90 1.07
CA VAL A 70 3.98 1.69 -0.14
C VAL A 70 4.20 3.16 0.19
N SER A 71 4.68 3.95 -0.76
CA SER A 71 4.81 5.40 -0.56
C SER A 71 3.44 6.09 -0.51
N GLU A 72 3.35 7.28 0.09
CA GLU A 72 2.10 8.09 0.06
C GLU A 72 1.66 8.36 -1.38
N ARG A 73 2.61 8.59 -2.30
CA ARG A 73 2.33 8.78 -3.73
C ARG A 73 1.63 7.56 -4.33
N ASP A 74 2.13 6.37 -4.05
CA ASP A 74 1.53 5.12 -4.54
C ASP A 74 0.18 4.86 -3.88
N LEU A 75 0.05 5.18 -2.58
CA LEU A 75 -1.20 5.07 -1.83
C LEU A 75 -2.29 5.99 -2.39
N ASP A 76 -1.94 7.22 -2.74
CA ASP A 76 -2.86 8.16 -3.40
C ASP A 76 -3.25 7.69 -4.79
N GLY A 77 -2.32 7.07 -5.52
CA GLY A 77 -2.61 6.37 -6.78
C GLY A 77 -3.67 5.29 -6.60
N VAL A 78 -3.52 4.42 -5.60
CA VAL A 78 -4.48 3.34 -5.30
C VAL A 78 -5.85 3.91 -4.88
N ARG A 79 -5.87 4.96 -4.04
CA ARG A 79 -7.12 5.61 -3.61
C ARG A 79 -7.91 6.22 -4.76
N ALA A 80 -7.22 6.78 -5.76
CA ALA A 80 -7.88 7.31 -6.94
C ALA A 80 -8.61 6.21 -7.74
N LEU A 81 -8.09 4.97 -7.74
CA LEU A 81 -8.71 3.84 -8.44
C LEU A 81 -10.04 3.43 -7.83
N ASP A 82 -10.08 3.32 -6.50
CA ASP A 82 -11.28 2.91 -5.76
C ASP A 82 -12.43 3.93 -5.92
N LEU A 83 -12.10 5.21 -6.13
CA LEU A 83 -13.09 6.25 -6.42
C LEU A 83 -13.63 6.14 -7.86
N ASP A 84 -12.78 5.87 -8.84
CA ASP A 84 -13.18 5.72 -10.24
C ASP A 84 -14.06 4.46 -10.47
N ASP A 85 -13.75 3.33 -9.84
CA ASP A 85 -14.53 2.08 -9.98
C ASP A 85 -15.93 2.21 -9.34
N ARG A 86 -16.04 2.92 -8.21
CA ARG A 86 -17.34 3.24 -7.58
C ARG A 86 -18.15 4.24 -8.40
N GLY A 87 -17.51 5.19 -9.07
CA GLY A 87 -18.15 6.10 -10.01
C GLY A 87 -18.73 5.37 -11.22
N HIS A 88 -18.03 4.35 -11.73
CA HIS A 88 -18.44 3.57 -12.90
C HIS A 88 -19.61 2.60 -12.61
N ARG A 89 -19.75 2.10 -11.38
CA ARG A 89 -20.89 1.25 -10.99
C ARG A 89 -22.20 2.01 -10.75
N ARG A 90 -22.17 3.33 -10.52
CA ARG A 90 -23.39 4.11 -10.26
C ARG A 90 -24.14 4.57 -11.52
N THR A 91 -23.53 4.43 -12.70
CA THR A 91 -24.11 4.87 -13.97
C THR A 91 -24.63 3.72 -14.84
N ARG A 92 -24.80 2.52 -14.27
CA ARG A 92 -25.47 1.37 -14.90
C ARG A 92 -26.76 1.01 -14.20
#